data_AF-R7V3U6-F1
#
_entry.id   AF-R7V3U6-F1
#
_cell.length_a   1.000
_cell.length_b   1.000
_cell.length_c   1.000
_cell.angle_alpha   90.00
_cell.angle_beta   90.00
_cell.angle_gamma   90.00
#
_symmetry.space_group_name_H-M   'P 1'
#
loop_
_entity.id
_entity.type
_entity.pdbx_description
1 polymer ?
#
loop_
_entity_poly.entity_id
_entity_poly.type
_entity_poly.pdbx_seq_one_letter_code
_entity_poly.pdbx_strand_id
1 'polypeptide(L)'
;DCGVENGGCQHRCTENQRDEWCSCDEGFKISPNDSRECIDINECAGERGEDYNEDCHTCVNTIGSYTCECEDGYELDSATNQTCIGELGSLNV
;
A
#
# COMPACT_ATOMS: atom_id res chain seq x y z
N ASP A 1 9.03 -5.71 25.90
CA ASP A 1 7.90 -6.47 26.46
C ASP A 1 6.65 -6.11 25.67
N CYS A 2 6.36 -6.92 24.67
CA CYS A 2 5.15 -6.89 23.86
C CYS A 2 3.93 -7.37 24.64
N GLY A 3 4.11 -8.03 25.79
CA GLY A 3 3.03 -8.48 26.67
C GLY A 3 2.27 -7.33 27.35
N VAL A 4 2.78 -6.11 27.28
CA VAL A 4 2.14 -4.90 27.81
C VAL A 4 1.92 -3.92 26.67
N GLU A 5 0.65 -3.60 26.37
CA GLU A 5 0.25 -2.61 25.35
C GLU A 5 0.94 -2.78 23.98
N ASN A 6 1.20 -4.01 23.54
CA ASN A 6 1.95 -4.30 22.31
C ASN A 6 3.35 -3.65 22.30
N GLY A 7 3.99 -3.52 23.48
CA GLY A 7 5.22 -2.75 23.64
C GLY A 7 5.04 -1.24 23.41
N GLY A 8 3.83 -0.76 23.17
CA GLY A 8 3.56 0.58 22.68
C GLY A 8 3.82 0.73 21.18
N CYS A 9 3.99 -0.35 20.42
CA CYS A 9 4.05 -0.32 18.95
C CYS A 9 2.64 -0.12 18.37
N GLN A 10 2.51 0.69 17.32
CA GLN A 10 1.23 0.94 16.66
C GLN A 10 0.69 -0.32 15.97
N HIS A 11 1.54 -1.05 15.26
CA HIS A 11 1.16 -2.24 14.50
C HIS A 11 1.65 -3.53 15.18
N ARG A 12 2.93 -3.88 15.05
CA ARG A 12 3.44 -5.18 15.51
C ARG A 12 4.62 -5.02 16.43
N CYS A 13 4.63 -5.80 17.51
CA CYS A 13 5.75 -5.91 18.44
C CYS A 13 6.35 -7.32 18.38
N THR A 14 7.68 -7.42 18.30
CA THR A 14 8.40 -8.69 18.32
C THR A 14 9.42 -8.73 19.45
N GLU A 15 9.26 -9.70 20.35
CA GLU A 15 10.21 -9.92 21.46
C GLU A 15 11.57 -10.40 20.95
N ASN A 16 12.63 -9.98 21.64
CA ASN A 16 14.03 -10.39 21.42
C ASN A 16 14.72 -9.84 20.16
N GLN A 17 14.12 -8.87 19.46
CA GLN A 17 14.83 -8.09 18.44
C GLN A 17 15.58 -6.93 19.11
N ARG A 18 16.91 -6.89 18.98
CA ARG A 18 17.77 -5.93 19.70
C ARG A 18 17.58 -4.48 19.25
N ASP A 19 17.18 -4.26 17.99
CA ASP A 19 17.12 -2.92 17.38
C ASP A 19 15.77 -2.61 16.69
N GLU A 20 14.98 -3.63 16.33
CA GLU A 20 13.70 -3.50 15.58
C GLU A 20 12.56 -4.25 16.29
N TRP A 21 12.24 -3.81 17.50
CA TRP A 21 11.16 -4.40 18.31
C TRP A 21 9.75 -4.05 17.81
N CYS A 22 9.56 -2.93 17.11
CA CYS A 22 8.31 -2.56 16.44
C CYS A 22 8.46 -2.70 14.91
N SER A 23 7.43 -3.21 14.26
CA SER A 23 7.34 -3.27 12.80
C SER A 23 5.94 -2.86 12.31
N CYS A 24 5.88 -2.46 11.04
CA CYS A 24 4.67 -1.96 10.41
C CYS A 24 4.02 -3.00 9.49
N ASP A 25 2.72 -2.83 9.28
CA ASP A 25 1.94 -3.56 8.30
C ASP A 25 2.37 -3.21 6.87
N GLU A 26 2.04 -4.06 5.91
CA GLU A 26 2.27 -3.77 4.48
C GLU A 26 1.57 -2.47 4.10
N GLY A 27 2.20 -1.65 3.25
CA GLY A 27 1.74 -0.30 2.94
C GLY A 27 2.11 0.76 4.00
N PHE A 28 2.88 0.39 5.04
CA PHE A 28 3.34 1.33 6.06
C PHE A 28 4.84 1.23 6.31
N LYS A 29 5.42 2.33 6.78
CA LYS A 29 6.83 2.40 7.22
C LYS A 29 6.93 3.03 8.59
N ILE A 30 8.01 2.70 9.31
CA ILE A 30 8.30 3.31 10.60
C ILE A 30 8.48 4.82 10.44
N SER A 31 7.84 5.59 11.32
CA SER A 31 7.97 7.04 11.36
C SER A 31 9.42 7.43 11.65
N PRO A 32 10.00 8.39 10.91
CA PRO A 32 11.36 8.87 11.19
C PRO A 32 11.45 9.61 12.54
N ASN A 33 10.31 10.00 13.13
CA ASN A 33 10.24 10.74 14.38
C ASN A 33 9.91 9.86 15.60
N ASP A 34 9.32 8.69 15.38
CA ASP A 34 8.94 7.76 16.46
C ASP A 34 9.00 6.31 15.94
N SER A 35 9.90 5.49 16.49
CA SER A 35 10.07 4.10 16.06
C SER A 35 8.91 3.18 16.43
N ARG A 36 7.89 3.70 17.11
CA ARG A 36 6.67 2.97 17.48
C ARG A 36 5.50 3.26 16.56
N GLU A 37 5.56 4.37 15.82
CA GLU A 37 4.52 4.82 14.91
C GLU A 37 4.83 4.35 13.48
N CYS A 38 3.77 4.04 12.76
CA CYS A 38 3.72 3.59 11.39
C CYS A 38 2.97 4.62 10.57
N ILE A 39 3.67 5.18 9.59
CA ILE A 39 3.11 6.11 8.63
C ILE A 39 2.84 5.39 7.32
N ASP A 40 1.74 5.78 6.70
CA ASP A 40 1.34 5.33 5.38
C ASP A 40 2.48 5.56 4.36
N ILE A 41 2.73 4.55 3.52
CA ILE A 41 3.57 4.70 2.34
C ILE A 41 2.67 5.28 1.26
N ASN A 42 3.06 6.41 0.70
CA ASN A 42 2.36 6.94 -0.47
C ASN A 42 3.00 6.39 -1.73
N GLU A 43 2.49 5.28 -2.26
CA GLU A 43 3.01 4.65 -3.47
C GLU A 43 2.88 5.57 -4.69
N CYS A 44 1.85 6.42 -4.73
CA CYS A 44 1.64 7.39 -5.81
C CYS A 44 2.68 8.51 -5.87
N ALA A 45 3.47 8.69 -4.80
CA ALA A 45 4.63 9.60 -4.81
C ALA A 45 5.90 8.94 -5.37
N GLY A 46 5.85 7.65 -5.67
CA GLY A 46 6.92 6.85 -6.25
C GLY A 46 6.85 6.73 -7.78
N GLU A 47 7.53 5.71 -8.31
CA GLU A 47 7.64 5.46 -9.74
C GLU A 47 6.59 4.46 -10.24
N ARG A 48 5.94 4.80 -11.37
CA ARG A 48 4.97 3.93 -12.05
C ARG A 48 5.66 2.67 -12.56
N GLY A 49 5.10 1.50 -12.28
CA GLY A 49 5.66 0.19 -12.60
C GLY A 49 6.66 -0.34 -11.57
N GLU A 50 7.06 0.47 -10.59
CA GLU A 50 7.90 0.04 -9.47
C GLU A 50 7.13 0.10 -8.14
N ASP A 51 6.64 1.29 -7.77
CA ASP A 51 5.93 1.52 -6.52
C ASP A 51 4.41 1.31 -6.65
N TYR A 52 3.84 1.62 -7.83
CA TYR A 52 2.44 1.34 -8.16
C TYR A 52 2.30 0.74 -9.56
N ASN A 53 1.18 0.07 -9.84
CA ASN A 53 1.00 -0.74 -11.04
C ASN A 53 1.17 0.07 -12.34
N GLU A 54 1.85 -0.52 -13.33
CA GLU A 54 2.08 0.13 -14.63
C GLU A 54 0.79 0.43 -15.40
N ASP A 55 -0.26 -0.38 -15.21
CA ASP A 55 -1.58 -0.21 -15.83
C ASP A 55 -2.53 0.64 -14.96
N CYS A 56 -2.03 1.28 -13.90
CA CYS A 56 -2.79 2.28 -13.14
C CYS A 56 -2.80 3.62 -13.89
N HIS A 57 -3.95 4.07 -14.38
CA HIS A 57 -4.01 5.33 -15.16
C HIS A 57 -3.74 6.55 -14.28
N THR A 58 -4.56 6.74 -13.25
CA THR A 58 -4.37 7.77 -12.22
C THR A 58 -4.27 7.11 -10.85
N CYS A 59 -3.10 7.20 -10.22
CA CYS A 59 -2.88 6.63 -8.89
C CYS A 59 -3.57 7.50 -7.81
N VAL A 60 -4.28 6.84 -6.89
CA VAL A 60 -4.93 7.46 -5.74
C VAL A 60 -4.43 6.77 -4.47
N ASN A 61 -3.72 7.53 -3.65
CA ASN A 61 -3.19 7.02 -2.39
C ASN A 61 -4.32 6.73 -1.40
N THR A 62 -4.27 5.61 -0.70
CA THR A 62 -5.20 5.24 0.37
C THR A 62 -4.43 4.87 1.63
N ILE A 63 -5.11 4.65 2.75
CA ILE A 63 -4.41 4.25 3.98
C ILE A 63 -4.07 2.76 3.90
N GLY A 64 -2.77 2.45 3.88
CA GLY A 64 -2.21 1.10 3.83
C GLY A 64 -2.11 0.51 2.43
N SER A 65 -2.41 1.29 1.38
CA SER A 65 -2.31 0.86 -0.02
C SER A 65 -2.57 2.03 -0.96
N TYR A 66 -2.74 1.75 -2.25
CA TYR A 66 -3.27 2.67 -3.24
C TYR A 66 -4.39 2.02 -4.05
N THR A 67 -5.13 2.84 -4.79
CA THR A 67 -6.06 2.41 -5.82
C THR A 67 -5.89 3.24 -7.08
N CYS A 68 -6.64 2.92 -8.13
CA CYS A 68 -6.52 3.56 -9.44
C CYS A 68 -7.86 4.11 -9.91
N GLU A 69 -7.84 5.33 -10.42
CA GLU A 69 -8.91 5.87 -11.24
C GLU A 69 -8.61 5.53 -12.70
N CYS A 70 -9.54 4.83 -13.34
CA CYS A 70 -9.42 4.37 -14.71
C CYS A 70 -10.06 5.37 -15.68
N GLU A 71 -9.45 5.51 -16.85
CA GLU A 71 -9.97 6.37 -17.92
C GLU A 71 -11.17 5.73 -18.61
N ASP A 72 -11.90 6.53 -19.40
CA ASP A 72 -13.08 6.07 -20.13
C ASP A 72 -12.78 4.82 -20.98
N GLY A 73 -13.62 3.80 -20.85
CA GLY A 73 -13.47 2.52 -21.54
C GLY A 73 -12.65 1.47 -20.80
N TYR A 74 -12.16 1.79 -19.60
CA TYR A 74 -11.47 0.88 -18.70
C TYR A 74 -12.22 0.78 -17.37
N GLU A 75 -12.07 -0.37 -16.70
CA GLU A 75 -12.64 -0.62 -15.38
C GLU A 75 -11.52 -0.99 -14.40
N LEU A 76 -11.74 -0.65 -13.13
CA LEU A 76 -10.84 -1.06 -12.07
C LEU A 76 -10.96 -2.57 -11.88
N ASP A 77 -9.84 -3.29 -11.96
CA ASP A 77 -9.82 -4.71 -11.69
C ASP A 77 -10.21 -4.97 -10.24
N SER A 78 -11.41 -5.51 -10.03
CA SER A 78 -11.93 -5.82 -8.69
C SER A 78 -11.10 -6.85 -7.90
N ALA A 79 -10.23 -7.61 -8.58
CA ALA A 79 -9.34 -8.56 -7.91
C ALA A 79 -8.16 -7.86 -7.22
N THR A 80 -7.62 -6.79 -7.81
CA THR A 80 -6.45 -6.08 -7.29
C THR A 80 -6.79 -4.70 -6.71
N ASN A 81 -7.83 -4.04 -7.23
CA ASN A 81 -8.15 -2.63 -7.05
C ASN A 81 -7.00 -1.67 -7.39
N GLN A 82 -6.04 -2.13 -8.18
CA GLN A 82 -4.78 -1.44 -8.45
C GLN A 82 -4.41 -1.46 -9.94
N THR A 83 -5.24 -2.05 -10.79
CA THR A 83 -4.98 -2.22 -12.22
C THR A 83 -6.21 -1.78 -12.99
N CYS A 84 -6.02 -0.98 -14.05
CA CYS A 84 -7.12 -0.68 -14.97
C CYS A 84 -7.12 -1.71 -16.10
N ILE A 85 -8.22 -2.44 -16.22
CA ILE A 85 -8.41 -3.45 -17.27
C ILE A 85 -9.47 -2.97 -18.25
N GLY A 86 -9.23 -3.19 -19.54
CA GLY A 86 -10.19 -2.88 -20.58
C GLY A 86 -10.90 -4.13 -21.06
N GLU A 87 -12.24 -4.15 -21.03
CA GLU A 87 -13.02 -4.96 -21.95
C GLU A 87 -14.07 -4.08 -22.60
N LEU A 88 -13.85 -3.62 -23.84
CA LEU A 88 -14.88 -3.38 -24.86
C LEU A 88 -14.18 -3.07 -26.21
N GLY A 89 -13.78 -4.11 -26.96
CA GLY A 89 -13.21 -3.91 -28.30
C GLY A 89 -12.66 -5.11 -29.10
N SER A 90 -12.57 -6.32 -28.56
CA SER A 90 -12.10 -7.51 -29.32
C SER A 90 -13.17 -8.58 -29.57
N LEU A 91 -14.45 -8.21 -29.63
CA LEU A 91 -15.41 -9.01 -30.39
C LEU A 91 -15.45 -8.50 -31.83
N ASN A 92 -14.83 -9.29 -32.72
CA ASN A 92 -14.88 -9.25 -34.18
C ASN A 92 -15.98 -8.34 -34.79
N VAL A 93 -15.55 -7.33 -35.56
CA VAL A 93 -16.31 -6.84 -36.73
C VAL A 93 -15.80 -7.59 -37.95
#